data_AF-A0A7V7CR37-F1
#
_entry.id   AF-A0A7V7CR37-F1
#
_cell.length_a   1.000
_cell.length_b   1.000
_cell.length_c   1.000
_cell.angle_alpha   90.00
_cell.angle_beta   90.00
_cell.angle_gamma   90.00
#
_symmetry.space_group_name_H-M   'P 1'
#
loop_
_entity.id
_entity.type
_entity.pdbx_description
1 polymer ?
#
loop_
_entity_poly.entity_id
_entity_poly.type
_entity_poly.pdbx_seq_one_letter_code
_entity_poly.pdbx_strand_id
1 'polypeptide(L)'
;MNPKNDQIVHIEDVCKIYKAKGSFFGTHKKDVVALDRVSLTIPRGEIFGLVGESGSGKTTLGRLLIGLEETSSGKMFLDGEEVTHLKGKELKRFRRKVQMIFQDPYQSLNPQRSVFDTVSEPLKIHKIGLGSDKYEKARQA
;
A
#
# COMPACT_ATOMS: atom_id res chain seq x y z
N MET A 1 -29.21 6.39 -3.52
CA MET A 1 -27.76 6.37 -3.24
C MET A 1 -27.40 4.98 -2.75
N ASN A 2 -26.49 4.28 -3.42
CA ASN A 2 -26.10 2.91 -3.03
C ASN A 2 -25.04 3.01 -1.91
N PRO A 3 -25.31 2.56 -0.67
CA PRO A 3 -24.43 2.78 0.48
C PRO A 3 -23.03 2.15 0.32
N LYS A 4 -22.87 1.18 -0.58
CA LYS A 4 -21.55 0.62 -0.95
C LYS A 4 -20.64 1.61 -1.70
N ASN A 5 -21.20 2.66 -2.30
CA ASN A 5 -20.45 3.58 -3.17
C ASN A 5 -19.79 4.74 -2.42
N ASP A 6 -20.05 4.85 -1.11
CA ASP A 6 -19.57 5.95 -0.27
C ASP A 6 -18.34 5.58 0.56
N GLN A 7 -17.84 4.34 0.42
CA GLN A 7 -16.68 3.84 1.14
C GLN A 7 -15.52 3.64 0.17
N ILE A 8 -14.36 4.23 0.47
CA ILE A 8 -13.16 4.03 -0.35
C ILE A 8 -12.36 2.82 0.12
N VAL A 9 -12.28 2.57 1.43
CA VAL A 9 -11.60 1.42 2.03
C VAL A 9 -12.57 0.73 2.98
N HIS A 10 -12.62 -0.60 2.91
CA HIS A 10 -13.33 -1.42 3.88
C HIS A 10 -12.50 -2.68 4.15
N ILE A 11 -12.26 -2.99 5.43
CA ILE A 11 -11.56 -4.20 5.85
C ILE A 11 -12.39 -4.94 6.90
N GLU A 12 -12.40 -6.26 6.79
CA GLU A 12 -13.19 -7.18 7.63
C GLU A 12 -12.25 -8.20 8.28
N ASP A 13 -12.19 -8.17 9.61
CA ASP A 13 -11.47 -9.12 10.48
C ASP A 13 -10.05 -9.43 10.01
N VAL A 14 -9.32 -8.38 9.59
CA VAL A 14 -7.96 -8.52 9.06
C VAL A 14 -7.00 -8.90 10.18
N CYS A 15 -6.31 -10.02 9.99
CA CYS A 15 -5.20 -10.44 10.84
C CYS A 15 -3.89 -10.44 10.07
N LYS A 16 -2.80 -10.15 10.78
CA LYS A 16 -1.44 -10.29 10.26
C LYS A 16 -0.53 -10.90 11.31
N ILE A 17 0.01 -12.07 10.98
CA ILE A 17 0.94 -12.82 11.82
C ILE A 17 2.28 -12.91 11.08
N TYR A 18 3.34 -12.45 11.73
CA TYR A 18 4.70 -12.68 11.27
C TYR A 18 5.26 -13.94 11.91
N LYS A 19 5.56 -14.93 11.07
CA LYS A 19 6.16 -16.19 11.53
C LYS A 19 7.58 -15.96 12.02
N ALA A 20 7.92 -16.49 13.18
CA ALA A 20 9.28 -16.42 13.65
C ALA A 20 10.16 -17.46 12.91
N LYS A 21 11.35 -17.05 12.44
CA LYS A 21 12.32 -18.00 11.89
C LYS A 21 12.89 -18.84 13.05
N GLY A 22 12.77 -20.16 12.94
CA GLY A 22 13.34 -21.10 13.91
C GLY A 22 14.87 -20.98 13.97
N SER A 23 15.44 -21.05 15.18
CA SER A 23 16.88 -21.19 15.38
C SER A 23 17.26 -22.67 15.30
N PHE A 24 18.31 -23.00 14.54
CA PHE A 24 18.91 -24.35 14.52
C PHE A 24 19.47 -24.77 15.89
N PHE A 25 19.72 -23.81 16.78
CA PHE A 25 20.04 -24.03 18.19
C PHE A 25 18.89 -23.55 19.07
N GLY A 26 17.99 -24.47 19.42
CA GLY A 26 17.31 -24.52 20.73
C GLY A 26 16.23 -23.51 21.12
N THR A 27 16.01 -22.41 20.40
CA THR A 27 14.99 -21.42 20.82
C THR A 27 13.89 -21.25 19.78
N HIS A 28 12.73 -21.85 20.03
CA HIS A 28 11.48 -21.54 19.33
C HIS A 28 11.09 -20.10 19.63
N LYS A 29 11.33 -19.16 18.70
CA LYS A 29 10.72 -17.84 18.79
C LYS A 29 9.21 -17.97 18.53
N LYS A 30 8.41 -17.29 19.35
CA LYS A 30 6.95 -17.22 19.16
C LYS A 30 6.62 -16.31 17.97
N ASP A 31 5.57 -16.67 17.25
CA ASP A 31 4.99 -15.85 16.20
C ASP A 31 4.51 -14.50 16.77
N VAL A 32 4.60 -13.45 15.94
CA VAL A 32 4.21 -12.10 16.33
C VAL A 32 2.88 -11.75 15.65
N VAL A 33 1.84 -11.55 16.46
CA VAL A 33 0.55 -11.02 16.00
C VAL A 33 0.68 -9.51 15.87
N ALA A 34 0.73 -9.02 14.62
CA ALA A 34 0.85 -7.59 14.34
C ALA A 34 -0.51 -6.91 14.17
N LEU A 35 -1.53 -7.65 13.72
CA LEU A 35 -2.93 -7.23 13.69
C LEU A 35 -3.80 -8.42 14.11
N ASP A 36 -4.74 -8.16 15.01
CA ASP A 36 -5.72 -9.14 15.50
C ASP A 36 -7.14 -8.64 15.18
N ARG A 37 -7.78 -9.28 14.19
CA ARG A 37 -9.17 -9.07 13.76
C ARG A 37 -9.56 -7.59 13.65
N VAL A 38 -8.77 -6.84 12.89
CA VAL A 38 -9.02 -5.40 12.68
C VAL A 38 -10.07 -5.22 11.59
N SER A 39 -11.16 -4.53 11.96
CA SER A 39 -12.23 -4.12 11.04
C SER A 39 -12.30 -2.59 11.00
N LEU A 40 -12.30 -2.00 9.80
CA LEU A 40 -12.28 -0.55 9.60
C LEU A 40 -12.96 -0.20 8.28
N THR A 41 -13.65 0.93 8.27
CA THR A 41 -14.23 1.53 7.07
C THR A 41 -13.76 2.98 6.98
N ILE A 42 -13.31 3.39 5.79
CA ILE A 42 -12.96 4.78 5.48
C ILE A 42 -13.90 5.26 4.38
N PRO A 43 -14.75 6.26 4.65
CA PRO A 43 -15.58 6.90 3.65
C PRO A 43 -14.77 7.60 2.56
N ARG A 44 -15.37 7.73 1.38
CA ARG A 44 -14.77 8.41 0.24
C ARG A 44 -14.66 9.90 0.54
N GLY A 45 -13.50 10.48 0.23
CA GLY A 45 -13.26 11.92 0.38
C GLY A 45 -12.88 12.36 1.80
N GLU A 46 -12.78 11.42 2.74
CA GLU A 46 -12.34 11.73 4.10
C GLU A 46 -10.82 11.66 4.27
N ILE A 47 -10.32 12.49 5.19
CA ILE A 47 -8.95 12.40 5.70
C ILE A 47 -8.99 11.54 6.96
N PHE A 48 -8.46 10.32 6.86
CA PHE A 48 -8.41 9.39 7.97
C PHE A 48 -7.05 9.40 8.66
N GLY A 49 -7.04 9.59 9.99
CA GLY A 49 -5.84 9.54 10.82
C GLY A 49 -5.79 8.26 11.67
N LEU A 50 -4.68 7.51 11.58
CA LEU A 50 -4.43 6.35 12.44
C LEU A 50 -3.32 6.66 13.45
N VAL A 51 -3.67 6.64 14.74
CA VAL A 51 -2.76 6.96 15.85
C VAL A 51 -2.63 5.80 16.83
N GLY A 52 -1.54 5.77 17.59
CA GLY A 52 -1.25 4.71 18.56
C GLY A 52 0.25 4.61 18.88
N GLU A 53 0.60 3.84 19.90
CA GLU A 53 1.97 3.68 20.38
C GLU A 53 2.92 3.01 19.38
N SER A 54 4.23 3.20 19.52
CA SER A 54 5.21 2.50 18.69
C SER A 54 5.00 0.98 18.78
N GLY A 55 4.99 0.28 17.64
CA GLY A 55 4.73 -1.16 17.59
C GLY A 55 3.27 -1.59 17.58
N SER A 56 2.29 -0.68 17.67
CA SER A 56 0.85 -1.01 17.68
C SER A 56 0.26 -1.52 16.34
N GLY A 57 1.09 -1.83 15.34
CA GLY A 57 0.62 -2.36 14.05
C GLY A 57 0.24 -1.32 12.98
N LYS A 58 0.35 -0.01 13.24
CA LYS A 58 -0.02 1.06 12.27
C LYS A 58 0.68 0.92 10.91
N THR A 59 2.00 0.75 10.93
CA THR A 59 2.80 0.59 9.71
C THR A 59 2.42 -0.70 8.98
N THR A 60 2.14 -1.78 9.72
CA THR A 60 1.67 -3.04 9.14
C THR A 60 0.32 -2.86 8.45
N LEU A 61 -0.66 -2.22 9.10
CA LEU A 61 -1.96 -1.92 8.49
C LEU A 61 -1.81 -1.07 7.23
N GLY A 62 -1.01 0.00 7.28
CA GLY A 62 -0.73 0.84 6.11
C GLY A 62 -0.14 0.05 4.94
N ARG A 63 0.83 -0.84 5.21
CA ARG A 63 1.45 -1.71 4.19
C ARG A 63 0.48 -2.72 3.56
N LEU A 64 -0.46 -3.25 4.34
CA LEU A 64 -1.53 -4.11 3.82
C LEU A 64 -2.46 -3.31 2.89
N LEU A 65 -2.89 -2.12 3.32
CA LEU A 65 -3.80 -1.26 2.54
C LEU A 65 -3.25 -0.83 1.17
N ILE A 66 -1.92 -0.76 1.02
CA ILE A 66 -1.25 -0.44 -0.25
C ILE A 66 -0.76 -1.68 -1.01
N GLY A 67 -1.03 -2.89 -0.51
CA GLY A 67 -0.65 -4.15 -1.13
C GLY A 67 0.87 -4.39 -1.20
N LEU A 68 1.61 -3.91 -0.20
CA LEU A 68 3.03 -4.26 0.02
C LEU A 68 3.18 -5.53 0.87
N GLU A 69 2.19 -5.84 1.68
CA GLU A 69 2.11 -7.08 2.44
C GLU A 69 0.76 -7.76 2.21
N GLU A 70 0.71 -9.08 2.40
CA GLU A 70 -0.52 -9.87 2.34
C GLU A 70 -1.06 -10.11 3.76
N THR A 71 -2.39 -10.18 3.90
CA THR A 71 -3.03 -10.56 5.16
C THR A 71 -2.78 -12.03 5.50
N SER A 72 -2.84 -12.38 6.78
CA SER A 72 -2.87 -13.79 7.21
C SER A 72 -4.29 -14.35 7.15
N SER A 73 -5.29 -13.50 7.40
CA SER A 73 -6.72 -13.79 7.24
C SER A 73 -7.52 -12.49 7.17
N GLY A 74 -8.82 -12.60 6.92
CA GLY A 74 -9.73 -11.46 6.73
C GLY A 74 -9.78 -11.00 5.29
N LYS A 75 -10.58 -9.96 5.02
CA LYS A 75 -10.82 -9.42 3.67
C LYS A 75 -10.57 -7.93 3.60
N MET A 76 -10.18 -7.48 2.42
CA MET A 76 -9.92 -6.08 2.15
C MET A 76 -10.60 -5.67 0.85
N PHE A 77 -11.24 -4.52 0.87
CA PHE A 77 -11.93 -3.95 -0.26
C PHE A 77 -11.47 -2.51 -0.50
N LEU A 78 -11.22 -2.18 -1.76
CA LEU A 78 -10.96 -0.82 -2.22
C LEU A 78 -11.97 -0.47 -3.29
N ASP A 79 -12.72 0.60 -3.08
CA ASP A 79 -13.75 1.05 -4.03
C ASP A 79 -14.76 -0.06 -4.41
N GLY A 80 -15.17 -0.84 -3.40
CA GLY A 80 -16.07 -1.98 -3.55
C GLY A 80 -15.48 -3.23 -4.20
N GLU A 81 -14.23 -3.20 -4.70
CA GLU A 81 -13.53 -4.36 -5.27
C GLU A 81 -12.71 -5.06 -4.18
N GLU A 82 -12.77 -6.39 -4.07
CA GLU A 82 -11.90 -7.14 -3.15
C GLU A 82 -10.43 -7.12 -3.63
N VAL A 83 -9.51 -6.82 -2.72
CA VAL A 83 -8.07 -6.64 -3.00
C VAL A 83 -7.14 -7.51 -2.15
N THR A 84 -7.69 -8.45 -1.38
CA THR A 84 -6.98 -9.21 -0.33
C THR A 84 -5.72 -9.96 -0.81
N HIS A 85 -5.78 -10.62 -1.97
CA HIS A 85 -4.71 -11.48 -2.49
C HIS A 85 -4.43 -11.25 -3.98
N LEU A 86 -4.46 -9.98 -4.42
CA LEU A 86 -4.21 -9.64 -5.81
C LEU A 86 -2.81 -10.05 -6.26
N LYS A 87 -2.71 -10.58 -7.48
CA LYS A 87 -1.43 -11.00 -8.09
C LYS A 87 -1.28 -10.47 -9.51
N GLY A 88 -0.03 -10.44 -9.99
CA GLY A 88 0.31 -10.13 -11.37
C GLY A 88 -0.29 -8.80 -11.88
N LYS A 89 -1.11 -8.89 -12.95
CA LYS A 89 -1.69 -7.72 -13.62
C LYS A 89 -2.70 -6.98 -12.74
N GLU A 90 -3.45 -7.68 -11.90
CA GLU A 90 -4.46 -7.08 -11.03
C GLU A 90 -3.79 -6.26 -9.94
N LEU A 91 -2.74 -6.81 -9.31
CA LEU A 91 -1.93 -6.07 -8.34
C LEU A 91 -1.29 -4.83 -8.97
N LYS A 92 -0.78 -4.93 -10.20
CA LYS A 92 -0.25 -3.76 -10.94
C LYS A 92 -1.32 -2.71 -11.22
N ARG A 93 -2.58 -3.12 -11.48
CA ARG A 93 -3.71 -2.21 -11.68
C ARG A 93 -4.12 -1.53 -10.39
N PHE A 94 -4.20 -2.29 -9.30
CA PHE A 94 -4.48 -1.78 -7.96
C PHE A 94 -3.46 -0.75 -7.50
N ARG A 95 -2.16 -1.01 -7.70
CA ARG A 95 -1.07 -0.07 -7.39
C ARG A 95 -1.07 1.21 -8.24
N ARG A 96 -1.95 1.36 -9.23
CA ARG A 96 -2.22 2.66 -9.89
C ARG A 96 -3.24 3.51 -9.15
N LYS A 97 -4.13 2.88 -8.37
CA LYS A 97 -5.20 3.53 -7.61
C LYS A 97 -4.72 4.01 -6.23
N VAL A 98 -3.70 3.36 -5.68
CA VAL A 98 -3.18 3.64 -4.32
C VAL A 98 -1.70 4.02 -4.40
N GLN A 99 -1.32 5.11 -3.73
CA GLN A 99 0.06 5.60 -3.66
C GLN A 99 0.47 5.81 -2.20
N MET A 100 1.73 5.51 -1.89
CA MET A 100 2.31 5.74 -0.57
C MET A 100 3.32 6.87 -0.64
N ILE A 101 3.29 7.75 0.37
CA ILE A 101 4.35 8.72 0.64
C ILE A 101 5.01 8.27 1.95
N PHE A 102 6.34 8.10 1.93
CA PHE A 102 7.09 7.65 3.10
C PHE A 102 7.36 8.81 4.06
N GLN A 103 7.44 8.50 5.35
CA GLN A 103 7.74 9.49 6.41
C GLN A 103 9.11 10.15 6.21
N ASP A 104 10.09 9.41 5.70
CA ASP A 104 11.38 9.94 5.24
C ASP A 104 11.39 9.97 3.70
N PRO A 105 11.12 11.13 3.08
CA PRO A 105 11.11 11.24 1.63
C PRO A 105 12.50 11.11 1.02
N TYR A 106 13.58 11.46 1.75
CA TYR A 106 14.94 11.43 1.21
C TYR A 106 15.44 10.01 0.96
N GLN A 107 15.12 9.07 1.85
CA GLN A 107 15.45 7.65 1.67
C GLN A 107 14.74 7.00 0.48
N SER A 108 13.64 7.59 0.01
CA SER A 108 12.89 7.09 -1.15
C SER A 108 13.40 7.63 -2.49
N LEU A 109 14.29 8.64 -2.47
CA LEU A 109 14.82 9.30 -3.65
C LEU A 109 16.24 8.80 -3.97
N ASN A 110 16.50 8.53 -5.25
CA ASN A 110 17.86 8.27 -5.71
C ASN A 110 18.52 9.60 -6.08
N PRO A 111 19.56 10.06 -5.37
CA PRO A 111 20.21 11.35 -5.63
C PRO A 111 20.89 11.43 -7.01
N GLN A 112 21.09 10.29 -7.68
CA GLN A 112 21.60 10.24 -9.06
C GLN A 112 20.51 10.49 -10.10
N ARG A 113 19.24 10.63 -9.70
CA ARG A 113 18.12 10.89 -10.60
C ARG A 113 17.61 12.30 -10.44
N SER A 114 17.26 12.93 -11.56
CA SER A 114 16.61 14.23 -11.54
C SER A 114 15.20 14.15 -10.96
N VAL A 115 14.66 15.30 -10.54
CA VAL A 115 13.24 15.41 -10.14
C VAL A 115 12.34 14.96 -11.29
N PHE A 116 12.66 15.35 -12.52
CA PHE A 116 11.93 14.93 -13.72
C PHE A 116 11.93 13.40 -13.90
N ASP A 117 13.08 12.75 -13.74
CA ASP A 117 13.17 11.30 -13.87
C ASP A 117 12.37 10.58 -12.79
N THR A 118 12.41 11.09 -11.55
CA THR A 118 11.65 10.55 -10.42
C THR A 118 10.14 10.66 -10.64
N VAL A 119 9.64 11.85 -11.03
CA VAL A 119 8.19 12.07 -11.24
C VAL A 119 7.69 11.37 -12.52
N SER A 120 8.55 11.24 -13.54
CA SER A 120 8.18 10.60 -14.81
C SER A 120 8.25 9.06 -14.77
N GLU A 121 8.99 8.46 -13.84
CA GLU A 121 9.18 7.02 -13.76
C GLU A 121 7.87 6.24 -13.57
N PRO A 122 6.97 6.58 -12.62
CA PRO A 122 5.67 5.91 -12.50
C PRO A 122 4.85 6.00 -13.79
N LEU A 123 4.88 7.15 -14.48
CA LEU A 123 4.18 7.34 -15.75
C LEU A 123 4.71 6.39 -16.83
N LYS A 124 6.03 6.24 -16.93
CA LYS A 124 6.69 5.30 -17.85
C LYS A 124 6.35 3.84 -17.52
N ILE A 125 6.45 3.43 -16.26
CA ILE A 125 6.14 2.07 -15.78
C ILE A 125 4.69 1.67 -16.07
N HIS A 126 3.78 2.63 -15.96
CA HIS A 126 2.36 2.44 -16.21
C HIS A 126 1.91 2.79 -17.63
N LYS A 127 2.85 3.16 -18.52
CA LYS A 127 2.59 3.49 -19.93
C LYS A 127 1.54 4.61 -20.10
N ILE A 128 1.58 5.61 -19.23
CA ILE A 128 0.67 6.76 -19.24
C ILE A 128 1.34 7.90 -20.02
N GLY A 129 0.68 8.40 -21.08
CA GLY A 129 1.18 9.56 -21.84
C GLY A 129 2.21 9.23 -22.93
N LEU A 130 2.09 8.07 -23.59
CA LEU A 130 2.96 7.57 -24.67
C LEU A 130 2.92 8.38 -26.00
N GLY A 131 2.84 9.71 -25.94
CA GLY A 131 3.29 10.57 -27.03
C GLY A 131 4.70 11.03 -26.71
N SER A 132 5.68 10.59 -27.50
CA SER A 132 7.09 11.01 -27.43
C SER A 132 7.28 12.53 -27.28
N ASP A 133 6.37 13.30 -27.89
CA ASP A 133 6.34 14.78 -27.86
C ASP A 133 6.13 15.43 -26.48
N LYS A 134 5.49 14.75 -25.52
CA LYS A 134 5.15 15.39 -24.23
C LYS A 134 6.31 15.38 -23.23
N TYR A 135 7.22 14.41 -23.35
CA TYR A 135 8.39 14.31 -22.48
C TYR A 135 9.47 15.34 -22.83
N GLU A 136 9.54 15.79 -24.08
CA GLU A 136 10.46 16.86 -24.52
C GLU A 136 10.04 18.23 -23.99
N LYS A 137 8.74 18.56 -23.99
CA LYS A 137 8.24 19.85 -23.50
C LYS A 137 8.51 20.07 -22.01
N ALA A 138 8.43 19.02 -21.20
CA ALA A 138 8.71 19.09 -19.76
C ALA A 138 10.21 19.12 -19.41
N ARG A 139 11.10 18.95 -20.39
CA ARG A 139 12.55 19.20 -20.24
C ARG A 139 12.95 20.65 -20.58
N GLN A 140 12.06 21.41 -21.22
CA GLN A 140 12.32 22.78 -21.69
C GLN A 140 11.68 23.87 -20.82
N ALA A 141 10.96 23.50 -19.75
CA ALA A 141 10.36 24.40 -18.77
C ALA A 141 11.05 24.21 -17.41
#